data_AF-A0A2E6XV57-F1
#
_entry.id   AF-A0A2E6XV57-F1
#
_cell.length_a   1.000
_cell.length_b   1.000
_cell.length_c   1.000
_cell.angle_alpha   90.00
_cell.angle_beta   90.00
_cell.angle_gamma   90.00
#
_symmetry.space_group_name_H-M   'P 1'
#
loop_
_entity.id
_entity.type
_entity.pdbx_description
1 polymer ?
#
loop_
_entity_poly.entity_id
_entity_poly.type
_entity_poly.pdbx_seq_one_letter_code
_entity_poly.pdbx_strand_id
1 'polypeptide(L)'
;MTDIAHPSRRALAYLGPSGTFTEQALLTQDDLSGLDLCLASSIPEVLSMVGEGSVDLGFAAIENSIEGSVNVTQDTLAFEADLLIQREVVISVELNLLAPPGTGLDPIERVVSFPHATAQCRAWLDENLPSAETGAANSTADAARHVSRENDGRTAAIAPARAAEVYGLDTLAVGIEDHSSNQTRFVLVARDGIPAPTGHDKTSLVVFQRTDRPGTLLGMLQEFAARSINLTRLESRPTKQGLGDYCFLMDCEGHISDELVADCLRNLHMKHGLVKFLGSYPAEHDNGDEIRSEASTATLEADSWLAGLRDQISV
;
A
#
# COMPACT_ATOMS: atom_id res chain seq x y z
N MET A 1 10.78 -12.33 10.71
CA MET A 1 11.60 -11.10 10.85
C MET A 1 12.69 -11.14 9.79
N THR A 2 12.37 -10.66 8.59
CA THR A 2 13.37 -10.48 7.54
C THR A 2 13.93 -9.08 7.74
N ASP A 3 15.16 -9.01 8.23
CA ASP A 3 15.88 -7.77 8.52
C ASP A 3 16.24 -7.09 7.17
N ILE A 4 15.33 -6.25 6.67
CA ILE A 4 15.47 -5.51 5.40
C ILE A 4 16.15 -4.15 5.62
N ALA A 5 16.46 -3.81 6.87
CA ALA A 5 17.34 -2.70 7.18
C ALA A 5 18.78 -3.08 6.78
N HIS A 6 19.10 -2.91 5.50
CA HIS A 6 20.49 -2.87 5.06
C HIS A 6 21.24 -1.92 6.03
N PRO A 7 22.38 -2.30 6.62
CA PRO A 7 23.01 -1.59 7.75
C PRO A 7 23.44 -0.14 7.44
N SER A 8 23.22 0.34 6.22
CA SER A 8 23.44 1.71 5.78
C SER A 8 22.18 2.59 5.78
N ARG A 9 20.96 2.02 5.83
CA ARG A 9 19.70 2.78 5.81
C ARG A 9 19.45 3.38 7.20
N ARG A 10 19.29 4.70 7.26
CA ARG A 10 19.18 5.46 8.51
C ARG A 10 17.95 6.36 8.55
N ALA A 11 17.44 6.79 7.41
CA ALA A 11 16.33 7.75 7.34
C ALA A 11 15.14 7.24 6.51
N LEU A 12 13.92 7.52 6.98
CA LEU A 12 12.67 7.13 6.34
C LEU A 12 11.71 8.32 6.27
N ALA A 13 11.16 8.59 5.10
CA ALA A 13 10.10 9.60 4.92
C ALA A 13 8.71 8.97 4.91
N TYR A 14 7.72 9.68 5.46
CA TYR A 14 6.30 9.31 5.39
C TYR A 14 5.38 10.53 5.37
N LEU A 15 4.13 10.33 4.96
CA LEU A 15 3.14 11.41 4.86
C LEU A 15 2.73 11.93 6.25
N GLY A 16 2.97 13.22 6.48
CA GLY A 16 2.48 13.96 7.63
C GLY A 16 1.05 14.49 7.49
N PRO A 17 0.54 15.23 8.50
CA PRO A 17 1.20 15.53 9.78
C PRO A 17 1.34 14.28 10.67
N SER A 18 1.99 14.40 11.82
CA SER A 18 2.02 13.31 12.80
C SER A 18 0.60 12.93 13.26
N GLY A 19 0.40 11.67 13.63
CA GLY A 19 -0.91 11.14 14.03
C GLY A 19 -1.72 10.48 12.90
N THR A 20 -1.16 10.33 11.70
CA THR A 20 -1.86 9.72 10.56
C THR A 20 -1.91 8.18 10.67
N PHE A 21 -2.80 7.56 9.88
CA PHE A 21 -2.77 6.10 9.68
C PHE A 21 -1.43 5.63 9.10
N THR A 22 -0.76 6.45 8.29
CA THR A 22 0.58 6.17 7.76
C THR A 22 1.60 6.02 8.90
N GLU A 23 1.59 6.94 9.87
CA GLU A 23 2.46 6.82 11.04
C GLU A 23 2.09 5.60 11.89
N GLN A 24 0.79 5.37 12.12
CA GLN A 24 0.32 4.22 12.88
C GLN A 24 0.81 2.90 12.26
N ALA A 25 0.67 2.73 10.94
CA ALA A 25 1.15 1.57 10.21
C ALA A 25 2.68 1.44 10.28
N LEU A 26 3.42 2.53 10.08
CA LEU A 26 4.88 2.55 10.19
C LEU A 26 5.36 2.08 11.57
N LEU A 27 4.72 2.52 12.63
CA LEU A 27 5.12 2.20 14.00
C LEU A 27 4.81 0.75 14.42
N THR A 28 3.99 0.02 13.64
CA THR A 28 3.86 -1.45 13.82
C THR A 28 5.12 -2.22 13.40
N GLN A 29 6.05 -1.56 12.72
CA GLN A 29 7.26 -2.17 12.16
C GLN A 29 8.46 -1.76 13.00
N ASP A 30 8.85 -2.60 13.96
CA ASP A 30 9.94 -2.31 14.92
C ASP A 30 11.28 -1.97 14.25
N ASP A 31 11.57 -2.60 13.11
CA ASP A 31 12.80 -2.35 12.34
C ASP A 31 12.78 -0.98 11.63
N LEU A 32 11.60 -0.43 11.36
CA LEU A 32 11.43 0.87 10.71
C LEU A 32 11.25 2.00 11.73
N SER A 33 10.58 1.75 12.85
CA SER A 33 10.27 2.75 13.87
C SER A 33 11.51 3.28 14.61
N GLY A 34 12.62 2.54 14.57
CA GLY A 34 13.92 2.95 15.11
C GLY A 34 14.77 3.85 14.19
N LEU A 35 14.31 4.17 12.97
CA LEU A 35 15.02 5.01 12.02
C LEU A 35 14.81 6.51 12.30
N ASP A 36 15.57 7.37 11.61
CA ASP A 36 15.32 8.82 11.57
C ASP A 36 14.08 9.11 10.71
N LEU A 37 12.96 9.38 11.37
CA LEU A 37 11.65 9.53 10.74
C LEU A 37 11.41 10.98 10.29
N CYS A 38 11.27 11.16 8.97
CA CYS A 38 11.06 12.43 8.32
C CYS A 38 9.60 12.60 7.86
N LEU A 39 8.97 13.71 8.23
CA LEU A 39 7.64 14.06 7.74
C LEU A 39 7.74 14.74 6.36
N ALA A 40 6.91 14.29 5.43
CA ALA A 40 6.67 14.97 4.16
C ALA A 40 5.25 15.57 4.13
N SER A 41 5.06 16.62 3.35
CA SER A 41 3.78 17.30 3.17
C SER A 41 2.84 16.59 2.19
N SER A 42 3.38 15.68 1.35
CA SER A 42 2.60 14.93 0.38
C SER A 42 3.25 13.58 0.04
N ILE A 43 2.49 12.64 -0.53
CA ILE A 43 3.05 11.35 -0.98
C ILE A 43 4.08 11.53 -2.11
N PRO A 44 3.86 12.38 -3.14
CA PRO A 44 4.90 12.65 -4.14
C PRO A 44 6.21 13.12 -3.53
N GLU A 45 6.15 13.95 -2.48
CA GLU A 45 7.36 14.39 -1.76
C GLU A 45 8.04 13.23 -1.04
N VAL A 46 7.30 12.31 -0.38
CA VAL A 46 7.89 11.07 0.19
C VAL A 46 8.69 10.33 -0.88
N LEU A 47 8.10 10.11 -2.05
CA LEU A 47 8.72 9.34 -3.13
C LEU A 47 9.90 10.09 -3.77
N SER A 48 9.80 11.41 -3.96
CA SER A 48 10.90 12.26 -4.46
C SER A 48 12.07 12.29 -3.49
N MET A 49 11.84 12.43 -2.18
CA MET A 49 12.90 12.41 -1.16
C MET A 49 13.72 11.10 -1.22
N VAL A 50 13.07 9.97 -1.49
CA VAL A 50 13.76 8.69 -1.71
C VAL A 50 14.49 8.69 -3.04
N GLY A 51 13.84 9.09 -4.13
CA GLY A 51 14.44 9.12 -5.47
C GLY A 51 15.70 10.00 -5.55
N GLU A 52 15.71 11.12 -4.83
CA GLU A 52 16.80 12.09 -4.79
C GLU A 52 17.94 11.72 -3.83
N GLY A 53 17.74 10.74 -2.96
CA GLY A 53 18.75 10.37 -1.97
C GLY A 53 18.72 11.17 -0.67
N SER A 54 17.71 12.03 -0.47
CA SER A 54 17.53 12.79 0.77
C SER A 54 17.18 11.88 1.96
N VAL A 55 16.48 10.78 1.71
CA VAL A 55 16.25 9.68 2.66
C VAL A 55 16.51 8.33 1.98
N ASP A 56 16.59 7.27 2.79
CA ASP A 56 16.85 5.92 2.29
C ASP A 56 15.57 5.17 1.90
N LEU A 57 14.51 5.44 2.65
CA LEU A 57 13.23 4.72 2.57
C LEU A 57 12.06 5.69 2.53
N GLY A 58 10.99 5.28 1.86
CA GLY A 58 9.71 5.99 1.83
C GLY A 58 8.59 5.05 2.23
N PHE A 59 7.64 5.54 3.02
CA PHE A 59 6.48 4.76 3.45
C PHE A 59 5.19 5.50 3.07
N ALA A 60 4.37 4.87 2.24
CA ALA A 60 3.19 5.49 1.66
C ALA A 60 2.03 4.51 1.50
N ALA A 61 0.79 5.00 1.67
CA ALA A 61 -0.40 4.25 1.34
C ALA A 61 -0.47 4.02 -0.18
N ILE A 62 -0.86 2.83 -0.62
CA ILE A 62 -1.05 2.51 -2.05
C ILE A 62 -2.50 2.14 -2.38
N GLU A 63 -3.26 1.66 -1.40
CA GLU A 63 -4.61 1.13 -1.61
C GLU A 63 -5.40 1.12 -0.29
N ASN A 64 -6.71 1.38 -0.38
CA ASN A 64 -7.67 1.26 0.70
C ASN A 64 -8.84 0.37 0.23
N SER A 65 -9.36 -0.49 1.11
CA SER A 65 -10.40 -1.47 0.74
C SER A 65 -11.78 -0.87 0.46
N ILE A 66 -12.04 0.38 0.86
CA ILE A 66 -13.30 1.09 0.62
C ILE A 66 -13.12 2.18 -0.46
N GLU A 67 -12.09 3.02 -0.31
CA GLU A 67 -11.83 4.16 -1.22
C GLU A 67 -11.10 3.74 -2.50
N GLY A 68 -10.57 2.52 -2.55
CA GLY A 68 -9.81 1.99 -3.68
C GLY A 68 -8.36 2.49 -3.69
N SER A 69 -7.79 2.58 -4.88
CA SER A 69 -6.37 2.88 -5.06
C SER A 69 -5.98 4.32 -4.74
N VAL A 70 -4.84 4.46 -4.08
CA VAL A 70 -4.21 5.76 -3.82
C VAL A 70 -3.51 6.20 -5.11
N ASN A 71 -4.30 6.81 -5.98
CA ASN A 71 -3.92 7.19 -7.35
C ASN A 71 -2.59 7.96 -7.43
N VAL A 72 -2.33 8.85 -6.47
CA VAL A 72 -1.10 9.66 -6.45
C VAL A 72 0.14 8.80 -6.27
N THR A 73 0.10 7.81 -5.37
CA THR A 73 1.21 6.87 -5.14
C THR A 73 1.48 6.05 -6.39
N GLN A 74 0.42 5.52 -6.99
CA GLN A 74 0.50 4.71 -8.21
C GLN A 74 1.04 5.50 -9.40
N ASP A 75 0.52 6.70 -9.63
CA ASP A 75 0.95 7.56 -10.73
C ASP A 75 2.42 7.97 -10.54
N THR A 76 2.83 8.38 -9.34
CA THR A 76 4.23 8.75 -9.10
C THR A 76 5.17 7.54 -9.28
N LEU A 77 4.82 6.35 -8.78
CA LEU A 77 5.61 5.13 -9.01
C LEU A 77 5.65 4.72 -10.50
N ALA A 78 4.55 4.90 -11.23
CA ALA A 78 4.49 4.55 -12.64
C ALA A 78 5.32 5.51 -13.50
N PHE A 79 5.17 6.83 -13.29
CA PHE A 79 5.59 7.84 -14.27
C PHE A 79 6.72 8.76 -13.81
N GLU A 80 6.94 8.92 -12.50
CA GLU A 80 7.79 10.01 -11.97
C GLU A 80 9.00 9.50 -11.17
N ALA A 81 8.93 8.28 -10.62
CA ALA A 81 9.98 7.73 -9.75
C ALA A 81 10.39 6.31 -10.16
N ASP A 82 11.69 6.05 -10.18
CA ASP A 82 12.26 4.71 -10.37
C ASP A 82 12.64 4.13 -9.01
N LEU A 83 11.62 3.62 -8.31
CA LEU A 83 11.73 3.05 -6.98
C LEU A 83 11.25 1.60 -6.98
N LEU A 84 11.79 0.82 -6.04
CA LEU A 84 11.43 -0.56 -5.80
C LEU A 84 10.71 -0.69 -4.46
N ILE A 85 9.52 -1.29 -4.49
CA ILE A 85 8.79 -1.72 -3.31
C ILE A 85 9.58 -2.84 -2.64
N GLN A 86 9.81 -2.68 -1.34
CA GLN A 86 10.62 -3.54 -0.49
C GLN A 86 9.76 -4.40 0.44
N ARG A 87 8.56 -3.92 0.78
CA ARG A 87 7.64 -4.53 1.74
C ARG A 87 6.26 -3.90 1.55
N GLU A 88 5.21 -4.65 1.82
CA GLU A 88 3.87 -4.11 2.09
C GLU A 88 3.48 -4.28 3.55
N VAL A 89 2.62 -3.39 4.05
CA VAL A 89 2.08 -3.43 5.42
C VAL A 89 0.60 -3.13 5.32
N VAL A 90 -0.24 -3.96 5.95
CA VAL A 90 -1.70 -3.75 5.96
C VAL A 90 -2.15 -3.54 7.39
N ILE A 91 -2.90 -2.47 7.64
CA ILE A 91 -3.57 -2.25 8.93
C ILE A 91 -5.06 -2.02 8.73
N SER A 92 -5.85 -2.44 9.72
CA SER A 92 -7.26 -2.06 9.80
C SER A 92 -7.40 -0.58 10.13
N VAL A 93 -8.37 0.07 9.50
CA VAL A 93 -8.74 1.46 9.75
C VAL A 93 -9.74 1.48 10.90
N GLU A 94 -9.26 1.86 12.09
CA GLU A 94 -10.08 2.07 13.27
C GLU A 94 -10.21 3.57 13.54
N LEU A 95 -11.43 4.09 13.49
CA LEU A 95 -11.74 5.48 13.73
C LEU A 95 -12.21 5.66 15.17
N ASN A 96 -11.58 6.59 15.87
CA ASN A 96 -11.82 6.85 17.29
C ASN A 96 -12.39 8.26 17.48
N LEU A 97 -13.32 8.44 18.42
CA LEU A 97 -13.77 9.76 18.85
C LEU A 97 -12.83 10.28 19.93
N LEU A 98 -12.11 11.36 19.63
CA LEU A 98 -11.09 11.96 20.48
C LEU A 98 -11.52 13.33 20.98
N ALA A 99 -11.23 13.67 22.23
CA ALA A 99 -11.56 14.96 22.83
C ALA A 99 -10.48 15.43 23.81
N PRO A 100 -10.49 16.70 24.23
CA PRO A 100 -9.64 17.19 25.30
C PRO A 100 -9.65 16.31 26.56
N PRO A 101 -8.53 16.22 27.31
CA PRO A 101 -8.47 15.43 28.52
C PRO A 101 -9.55 15.78 29.55
N GLY A 102 -10.24 14.75 30.07
CA GLY A 102 -11.32 14.90 31.05
C GLY A 102 -12.66 15.36 30.49
N THR A 103 -12.80 15.49 29.17
CA THR A 103 -14.08 15.75 28.50
C THR A 103 -14.93 14.47 28.48
N GLY A 104 -16.23 14.59 28.77
CA GLY A 104 -17.21 13.52 28.58
C GLY A 104 -17.90 13.61 27.21
N LEU A 105 -18.82 12.69 26.91
CA LEU A 105 -19.63 12.73 25.69
C LEU A 105 -20.69 13.84 25.71
N ASP A 106 -21.37 14.04 26.84
CA ASP A 106 -22.47 15.00 27.01
C ASP A 106 -22.19 16.44 26.53
N PRO A 107 -21.01 17.06 26.78
CA PRO A 107 -20.73 18.43 26.34
C PRO A 107 -20.37 18.58 24.85
N ILE A 108 -20.28 17.50 24.07
CA ILE A 108 -19.86 17.58 22.67
C ILE A 108 -20.96 18.20 21.80
N GLU A 109 -20.66 19.36 21.23
CA GLU A 109 -21.53 20.12 20.33
C GLU A 109 -21.05 20.05 18.88
N ARG A 110 -19.80 19.68 18.64
CA ARG A 110 -19.18 19.64 17.31
C ARG A 110 -18.23 18.45 17.14
N VAL A 111 -18.28 17.81 15.98
CA VAL A 111 -17.36 16.74 15.58
C VAL A 111 -16.64 17.12 14.29
N VAL A 112 -15.30 17.08 14.30
CA VAL A 112 -14.47 17.44 13.13
C VAL A 112 -13.67 16.26 12.62
N SER A 113 -13.59 16.09 11.30
CA SER A 113 -12.70 15.10 10.68
C SER A 113 -12.52 15.36 9.18
N PHE A 114 -11.73 14.50 8.53
CA PHE A 114 -11.74 14.39 7.09
C PHE A 114 -13.12 13.92 6.61
N PRO A 115 -13.72 14.50 5.56
CA PRO A 115 -15.10 14.18 5.16
C PRO A 115 -15.40 12.69 4.96
N HIS A 116 -14.43 11.92 4.44
CA HIS A 116 -14.61 10.47 4.27
C HIS A 116 -14.66 9.72 5.61
N ALA A 117 -13.87 10.12 6.60
CA ALA A 117 -13.92 9.53 7.93
C ALA A 117 -15.23 9.86 8.65
N THR A 118 -15.71 11.10 8.56
CA THR A 118 -17.04 11.48 9.09
C THR A 118 -18.15 10.68 8.43
N ALA A 119 -18.08 10.49 7.10
CA ALA A 119 -19.08 9.72 6.37
C ALA A 119 -19.09 8.22 6.75
N GLN A 120 -17.96 7.68 7.20
CA GLN A 120 -17.80 6.31 7.66
C GLN A 120 -18.25 6.10 9.12
N CYS A 121 -18.62 7.14 9.86
CA CYS A 121 -19.04 7.03 11.27
C CYS A 121 -20.48 7.53 11.47
N ARG A 122 -21.28 7.64 10.41
CA ARG A 122 -22.56 8.35 10.46
C ARG A 122 -23.54 7.65 11.39
N ALA A 123 -23.60 6.32 11.36
CA ALA A 123 -24.56 5.58 12.18
C ALA A 123 -24.27 5.80 13.68
N TRP A 124 -22.99 5.73 14.07
CA TRP A 124 -22.58 5.97 15.45
C TRP A 124 -22.86 7.42 15.89
N LEU A 125 -22.57 8.41 15.04
CA LEU A 125 -22.84 9.82 15.32
C LEU A 125 -24.33 10.11 15.48
N ASP A 126 -25.18 9.58 14.60
CA ASP A 126 -26.63 9.77 14.66
C ASP A 126 -27.24 9.14 15.94
N GLU A 127 -26.66 8.06 16.44
CA GLU A 127 -27.11 7.39 17.67
C GLU A 127 -26.62 8.08 18.95
N ASN A 128 -25.34 8.48 18.99
CA ASN A 128 -24.68 8.92 20.23
C ASN A 128 -24.55 10.44 20.34
N LEU A 129 -24.47 11.17 19.23
CA LEU A 129 -24.31 12.62 19.17
C LEU A 129 -25.28 13.26 18.15
N PRO A 130 -26.60 12.98 18.21
CA PRO A 130 -27.57 13.40 17.20
C PRO A 130 -27.71 14.92 17.02
N SER A 131 -27.25 15.71 18.00
CA SER A 131 -27.29 17.17 17.98
C SER A 131 -25.96 17.82 17.63
N ALA A 132 -24.87 17.04 17.48
CA ALA A 132 -23.56 17.60 17.19
C ALA A 132 -23.43 18.00 15.71
N GLU A 133 -22.88 19.18 15.47
CA GLU A 133 -22.57 19.63 14.11
C GLU A 133 -21.31 18.96 13.58
N THR A 134 -21.29 18.58 12.30
CA THR A 134 -20.08 18.03 11.66
C THR A 134 -19.28 19.11 10.94
N GLY A 135 -17.96 19.11 11.12
CA GLY A 135 -17.04 20.01 10.45
C GLY A 135 -15.97 19.26 9.66
N ALA A 136 -15.51 19.87 8.57
CA ALA A 136 -14.45 19.31 7.72
C ALA A 136 -13.07 19.80 8.15
N ALA A 137 -12.10 18.89 8.11
CA ALA A 137 -10.66 19.14 8.25
C ALA A 137 -9.90 18.55 7.04
N ASN A 138 -8.62 18.89 6.90
CA ASN A 138 -7.82 18.44 5.76
C ASN A 138 -7.38 16.97 5.87
N SER A 139 -7.30 16.44 7.09
CA SER A 139 -7.06 15.02 7.38
C SER A 139 -7.61 14.68 8.76
N THR A 140 -7.69 13.39 9.09
CA THR A 140 -8.07 12.92 10.43
C THR A 140 -7.08 13.38 11.51
N ALA A 141 -5.78 13.34 11.22
CA ALA A 141 -4.74 13.86 12.11
C ALA A 141 -4.81 15.39 12.28
N ASP A 142 -5.12 16.13 11.21
CA ASP A 142 -5.33 17.58 11.25
C ASP A 142 -6.55 17.95 12.13
N ALA A 143 -7.63 17.16 12.08
CA ALA A 143 -8.76 17.33 12.98
C ALA A 143 -8.38 17.16 14.46
N ALA A 144 -7.66 16.09 14.81
CA ALA A 144 -7.15 15.90 16.17
C ALA A 144 -6.23 17.04 16.62
N ARG A 145 -5.35 17.50 15.72
CA ARG A 145 -4.48 18.67 15.98
C ARG A 145 -5.27 19.94 16.26
N HIS A 146 -6.35 20.20 15.53
CA HIS A 146 -7.23 21.35 15.78
C HIS A 146 -7.91 21.28 17.14
N VAL A 147 -8.51 20.13 17.47
CA VAL A 147 -9.18 19.91 18.76
C VAL A 147 -8.23 20.10 19.94
N SER A 148 -7.01 19.57 19.84
CA SER A 148 -5.95 19.75 20.84
C SER A 148 -5.55 21.21 21.06
N ARG A 149 -5.58 22.03 20.01
CA ARG A 149 -5.22 23.45 20.08
C ARG A 149 -6.35 24.32 20.63
N GLU A 150 -7.58 24.04 20.22
CA GLU A 150 -8.75 24.80 20.66
C GLU A 150 -9.10 24.48 22.11
N ASN A 151 -9.07 23.20 22.47
CA ASN A 151 -9.22 22.70 23.83
C ASN A 151 -10.45 23.29 24.57
N ASP A 152 -11.58 23.41 23.86
CA ASP A 152 -12.81 24.05 24.34
C ASP A 152 -13.73 23.12 25.15
N GLY A 153 -13.43 21.81 25.15
CA GLY A 153 -14.21 20.76 25.80
C GLY A 153 -15.58 20.49 25.15
N ARG A 154 -15.84 21.04 23.97
CA ARG A 154 -17.11 20.93 23.21
C ARG A 154 -16.90 20.38 21.81
N THR A 155 -15.67 20.41 21.31
CA THR A 155 -15.30 19.89 20.00
C THR A 155 -14.55 18.57 20.15
N ALA A 156 -15.00 17.54 19.42
CA ALA A 156 -14.33 16.25 19.31
C ALA A 156 -13.80 16.02 17.88
N ALA A 157 -12.81 15.16 17.73
CA ALA A 157 -12.25 14.76 16.45
C ALA A 157 -12.50 13.27 16.19
N ILE A 158 -12.74 12.90 14.93
CA ILE A 158 -12.66 11.49 14.51
C ILE A 158 -11.27 11.26 13.92
N ALA A 159 -10.47 10.39 14.53
CA ALA A 159 -9.09 10.16 14.09
C ALA A 159 -8.53 8.78 14.50
N PRO A 160 -7.36 8.37 13.99
CA PRO A 160 -6.68 7.15 14.45
C PRO A 160 -6.27 7.28 15.92
N ALA A 161 -6.12 6.14 16.61
CA ALA A 161 -5.61 6.10 17.99
C ALA A 161 -4.24 6.81 18.13
N ARG A 162 -3.38 6.71 17.10
CA ARG A 162 -2.09 7.40 17.09
C ARG A 162 -2.22 8.92 17.22
N ALA A 163 -3.28 9.53 16.69
CA ALA A 163 -3.50 10.96 16.82
C ALA A 163 -3.77 11.37 18.29
N ALA A 164 -4.43 10.51 19.07
CA ALA A 164 -4.69 10.76 20.49
C ALA A 164 -3.37 10.88 21.27
N GLU A 165 -2.45 9.95 21.03
CA GLU A 165 -1.12 9.94 21.66
C GLU A 165 -0.29 11.18 21.28
N VAL A 166 -0.25 11.50 19.98
CA VAL A 166 0.55 12.62 19.45
C VAL A 166 0.05 13.97 19.97
N TYR A 167 -1.27 14.13 20.10
CA TYR A 167 -1.89 15.41 20.43
C TYR A 167 -2.41 15.52 21.87
N GLY A 168 -2.18 14.49 22.70
CA GLY A 168 -2.57 14.47 24.10
C GLY A 168 -4.08 14.54 24.31
N LEU A 169 -4.85 13.80 23.52
CA LEU A 169 -6.31 13.72 23.60
C LEU A 169 -6.76 12.43 24.29
N ASP A 170 -7.93 12.48 24.92
CA ASP A 170 -8.60 11.31 25.48
C ASP A 170 -9.49 10.66 24.40
N THR A 171 -9.53 9.33 24.37
CA THR A 171 -10.45 8.58 23.52
C THR A 171 -11.77 8.38 24.24
N LEU A 172 -12.84 9.00 23.73
CA LEU A 172 -14.20 8.87 24.28
C LEU A 172 -14.90 7.60 23.80
N ALA A 173 -14.62 7.20 22.55
CA ALA A 173 -15.16 5.98 21.95
C ALA A 173 -14.15 5.40 20.95
N VAL A 174 -14.01 4.08 20.95
CA VAL A 174 -13.09 3.31 20.10
C VAL A 174 -13.88 2.62 18.98
N GLY A 175 -13.34 2.61 17.77
CA GLY A 175 -13.91 1.86 16.64
C GLY A 175 -15.34 2.27 16.30
N ILE A 176 -15.54 3.55 15.96
CA ILE A 176 -16.85 4.14 15.67
C ILE A 176 -17.21 4.12 14.17
N GLU A 177 -16.40 3.46 13.34
CA GLU A 177 -16.69 3.25 11.93
C GLU A 177 -17.85 2.25 11.71
N ASP A 178 -18.66 2.52 10.68
CA ASP A 178 -19.83 1.73 10.29
C ASP A 178 -19.41 0.35 9.71
N HIS A 179 -18.16 0.23 9.24
CA HIS A 179 -17.62 -0.98 8.61
C HIS A 179 -16.24 -1.35 9.17
N SER A 180 -16.20 -2.37 10.02
CA SER A 180 -14.96 -2.83 10.70
C SER A 180 -13.96 -3.55 9.77
N SER A 181 -14.29 -3.79 8.50
CA SER A 181 -13.42 -4.46 7.52
C SER A 181 -12.62 -3.47 6.66
N ASN A 182 -12.61 -2.18 7.01
CA ASN A 182 -11.81 -1.19 6.29
C ASN A 182 -10.32 -1.44 6.57
N GLN A 183 -9.53 -1.60 5.51
CA GLN A 183 -8.09 -1.84 5.58
C GLN A 183 -7.36 -0.91 4.62
N THR A 184 -6.18 -0.46 5.05
CA THR A 184 -5.28 0.31 4.19
C THR A 184 -3.97 -0.45 4.04
N ARG A 185 -3.54 -0.59 2.79
CA ARG A 185 -2.28 -1.18 2.39
C ARG A 185 -1.27 -0.07 2.14
N PHE A 186 -0.11 -0.21 2.76
CA PHE A 186 1.04 0.67 2.67
C PHE A 186 2.20 -0.09 2.03
N VAL A 187 3.11 0.66 1.40
CA VAL A 187 4.33 0.12 0.80
C VAL A 187 5.54 0.86 1.34
N LEU A 188 6.59 0.10 1.61
CA LEU A 188 7.94 0.60 1.83
C LEU A 188 8.68 0.62 0.50
N VAL A 189 9.29 1.74 0.12
CA VAL A 189 10.03 1.88 -1.14
C VAL A 189 11.48 2.30 -0.92
N ALA A 190 12.36 1.91 -1.82
CA ALA A 190 13.77 2.28 -1.86
C ALA A 190 14.24 2.49 -3.31
N ARG A 191 15.39 3.13 -3.52
CA ARG A 191 15.99 3.28 -4.86
C ARG A 191 16.51 1.96 -5.44
N ASP A 192 16.99 1.09 -4.57
CA ASP A 192 17.64 -0.16 -4.93
C ASP A 192 17.39 -1.25 -3.88
N GLY A 193 17.82 -2.46 -4.24
CA GLY A 193 17.58 -3.67 -3.46
C GLY A 193 16.29 -4.35 -3.88
N ILE A 194 16.39 -5.65 -4.16
CA ILE A 194 15.26 -6.55 -4.25
C ILE A 194 15.39 -7.48 -3.04
N PRO A 195 14.41 -7.51 -2.11
CA PRO A 195 14.39 -8.47 -1.01
C PRO A 195 14.66 -9.91 -1.48
N ALA A 196 15.21 -10.74 -0.60
CA ALA A 196 15.31 -12.17 -0.89
C ALA A 196 13.91 -12.79 -0.93
N PRO A 197 13.68 -13.81 -1.79
CA PRO A 197 12.40 -14.51 -1.83
C PRO A 197 12.10 -15.15 -0.47
N THR A 198 10.85 -15.03 -0.05
CA THR A 198 10.34 -15.65 1.19
C THR A 198 9.51 -16.89 0.90
N GLY A 199 9.16 -17.13 -0.37
CA GLY A 199 8.20 -18.15 -0.79
C GLY A 199 6.77 -17.62 -0.79
N HIS A 200 6.51 -16.51 -0.10
CA HIS A 200 5.24 -15.79 -0.04
C HIS A 200 5.44 -14.35 -0.50
N ASP A 201 5.79 -14.21 -1.77
CA ASP A 201 6.15 -12.93 -2.33
C ASP A 201 5.08 -12.42 -3.28
N LYS A 202 5.06 -11.10 -3.45
CA LYS A 202 4.30 -10.38 -4.45
C LYS A 202 5.27 -9.65 -5.36
N THR A 203 4.95 -9.61 -6.65
CA THR A 203 5.66 -8.81 -7.64
C THR A 203 4.74 -7.75 -8.20
N SER A 204 5.15 -6.48 -8.13
CA SER A 204 4.43 -5.35 -8.73
C SER A 204 5.12 -4.86 -10.00
N LEU A 205 4.34 -4.50 -11.00
CA LEU A 205 4.83 -4.02 -12.28
C LEU A 205 3.85 -3.07 -12.97
N VAL A 206 4.38 -2.27 -13.89
CA VAL A 206 3.60 -1.46 -14.83
C VAL A 206 3.89 -1.93 -16.24
N VAL A 207 2.85 -2.30 -16.99
CA VAL A 207 2.96 -2.63 -18.42
C VAL A 207 2.45 -1.47 -19.24
N PHE A 208 3.36 -0.78 -19.94
CA PHE A 208 3.02 0.22 -20.94
C PHE A 208 2.79 -0.49 -22.28
N GLN A 209 1.55 -0.50 -22.74
CA GLN A 209 1.17 -1.19 -23.96
C GLN A 209 1.86 -0.56 -25.18
N ARG A 210 2.34 -1.38 -26.13
CA ARG A 210 2.93 -0.87 -27.39
C ARG A 210 1.89 -0.25 -28.32
N THR A 211 0.68 -0.77 -28.33
CA THR A 211 -0.39 -0.34 -29.23
C THR A 211 -1.72 -0.69 -28.58
N ASP A 212 -2.60 0.30 -28.43
CA ASP A 212 -3.97 0.04 -28.00
C ASP A 212 -4.76 -0.59 -29.16
N ARG A 213 -5.06 -1.88 -29.02
CA ARG A 213 -5.90 -2.64 -29.95
C ARG A 213 -6.68 -3.72 -29.22
N PRO A 214 -7.86 -4.13 -29.72
CA PRO A 214 -8.64 -5.21 -29.13
C PRO A 214 -7.78 -6.45 -28.88
N GLY A 215 -7.89 -7.02 -27.67
CA GLY A 215 -7.15 -8.22 -27.26
C GLY A 215 -5.76 -7.97 -26.66
N THR A 216 -5.28 -6.73 -26.58
CA THR A 216 -3.95 -6.43 -26.01
C THR A 216 -3.87 -6.79 -24.53
N LEU A 217 -4.85 -6.38 -23.72
CA LEU A 217 -4.94 -6.77 -22.31
C LEU A 217 -5.08 -8.28 -22.16
N LEU A 218 -5.95 -8.92 -22.95
CA LEU A 218 -6.12 -10.38 -22.91
C LEU A 218 -4.80 -11.11 -23.18
N GLY A 219 -4.02 -10.64 -24.17
CA GLY A 219 -2.71 -11.21 -24.45
C GLY A 219 -1.73 -11.08 -23.27
N MET A 220 -1.74 -9.94 -22.56
CA MET A 220 -0.94 -9.79 -21.34
C MET A 220 -1.40 -10.77 -20.25
N LEU A 221 -2.70 -10.88 -20.01
CA LEU A 221 -3.27 -11.79 -19.00
C LEU A 221 -3.00 -13.26 -19.33
N GLN A 222 -2.94 -13.62 -20.61
CA GLN A 222 -2.58 -14.96 -21.06
C GLN A 222 -1.14 -15.35 -20.66
N GLU A 223 -0.20 -14.39 -20.58
CA GLU A 223 1.16 -14.68 -20.13
C GLU A 223 1.22 -15.07 -18.65
N PHE A 224 0.32 -14.54 -17.80
CA PHE A 224 0.18 -14.97 -16.41
C PHE A 224 -0.56 -16.31 -16.32
N ALA A 225 -1.71 -16.41 -16.98
CA ALA A 225 -2.57 -17.60 -16.92
C ALA A 225 -1.89 -18.86 -17.47
N ALA A 226 -1.08 -18.76 -18.54
CA ALA A 226 -0.35 -19.88 -19.11
C ALA A 226 0.72 -20.47 -18.15
N ARG A 227 1.08 -19.73 -17.10
CA ARG A 227 2.07 -20.13 -16.08
C ARG A 227 1.43 -20.32 -14.71
N SER A 228 0.09 -20.31 -14.63
CA SER A 228 -0.68 -20.40 -13.39
C SER A 228 -0.27 -19.35 -12.34
N ILE A 229 0.15 -18.16 -12.78
CA ILE A 229 0.51 -17.06 -11.89
C ILE A 229 -0.76 -16.31 -11.49
N ASN A 230 -1.05 -16.25 -10.20
CA ASN A 230 -2.21 -15.52 -9.69
C ASN A 230 -1.96 -14.00 -9.76
N LEU A 231 -2.94 -13.26 -10.31
CA LEU A 231 -2.95 -11.81 -10.27
C LEU A 231 -3.81 -11.36 -9.08
N THR A 232 -3.21 -10.61 -8.17
CA THR A 232 -3.89 -10.08 -6.98
C THR A 232 -4.41 -8.65 -7.20
N ARG A 233 -3.86 -7.93 -8.19
CA ARG A 233 -4.33 -6.61 -8.59
C ARG A 233 -4.12 -6.36 -10.08
N LEU A 234 -5.08 -5.69 -10.70
CA LEU A 234 -5.01 -5.23 -12.10
C LEU A 234 -5.80 -3.93 -12.25
N GLU A 235 -5.10 -2.85 -12.61
CA GLU A 235 -5.72 -1.53 -12.81
C GLU A 235 -5.18 -0.85 -14.06
N SER A 236 -6.06 -0.17 -14.80
CA SER A 236 -5.67 0.65 -15.95
C SER A 236 -5.48 2.11 -15.54
N ARG A 237 -4.43 2.75 -16.09
CA ARG A 237 -4.12 4.16 -15.86
C ARG A 237 -3.84 4.85 -17.19
N PRO A 238 -4.39 6.05 -17.46
CA PRO A 238 -4.05 6.79 -18.67
C PRO A 238 -2.60 7.28 -18.59
N THR A 239 -1.83 7.12 -19.67
CA THR A 239 -0.41 7.54 -19.72
C THR A 239 -0.24 9.05 -19.85
N LYS A 240 -1.34 9.79 -20.05
CA LYS A 240 -1.38 11.23 -20.35
C LYS A 240 -0.70 11.63 -21.67
N GLN A 241 -0.26 10.67 -22.49
CA GLN A 241 0.33 10.93 -23.82
C GLN A 241 -0.72 11.12 -24.93
N GLY A 242 -1.93 10.59 -24.73
CA GLY A 242 -3.06 10.74 -25.65
C GLY A 242 -4.31 10.03 -25.15
N LEU A 243 -5.48 10.37 -25.70
CA LEU A 243 -6.73 9.65 -25.42
C LEU A 243 -6.63 8.23 -25.98
N GLY A 244 -6.92 7.23 -25.15
CA GLY A 244 -6.81 5.80 -25.51
C GLY A 244 -5.46 5.17 -25.18
N ASP A 245 -4.49 5.94 -24.68
CA ASP A 245 -3.22 5.37 -24.25
C ASP A 245 -3.20 5.08 -22.74
N TYR A 246 -3.01 3.81 -22.40
CA TYR A 246 -3.10 3.28 -21.05
C TYR A 246 -1.86 2.44 -20.71
N CYS A 247 -1.47 2.48 -19.45
CA CYS A 247 -0.64 1.44 -18.85
C CYS A 247 -1.47 0.64 -17.85
N PHE A 248 -0.98 -0.55 -17.52
CA PHE A 248 -1.62 -1.45 -16.58
C PHE A 248 -0.71 -1.67 -15.38
N LEU A 249 -1.18 -1.33 -14.19
CA LEU A 249 -0.52 -1.66 -12.93
C LEU A 249 -1.02 -3.04 -12.50
N MET A 250 -0.08 -3.92 -12.22
CA MET A 250 -0.38 -5.32 -11.90
C MET A 250 0.41 -5.74 -10.68
N ASP A 251 -0.24 -6.49 -9.78
CA ASP A 251 0.42 -7.24 -8.72
C ASP A 251 0.15 -8.73 -8.97
N CYS A 252 1.19 -9.55 -8.96
CA CYS A 252 1.09 -11.00 -9.05
C CYS A 252 1.77 -11.71 -7.88
N GLU A 253 1.32 -12.92 -7.57
CA GLU A 253 2.02 -13.79 -6.63
C GLU A 253 3.30 -14.35 -7.25
N GLY A 254 4.34 -14.43 -6.43
CA GLY A 254 5.65 -14.93 -6.80
C GLY A 254 6.72 -13.84 -6.82
N HIS A 255 7.97 -14.29 -6.84
CA HIS A 255 9.16 -13.45 -6.78
C HIS A 255 9.86 -13.42 -8.15
N ILE A 256 10.60 -12.35 -8.47
CA ILE A 256 11.36 -12.24 -9.73
C ILE A 256 12.44 -13.33 -9.90
N SER A 257 12.84 -13.98 -8.82
CA SER A 257 13.75 -15.14 -8.86
C SER A 257 13.08 -16.42 -9.33
N ASP A 258 11.75 -16.49 -9.28
CA ASP A 258 11.00 -17.68 -9.68
C ASP A 258 11.00 -17.77 -11.21
N GLU A 259 11.36 -18.94 -11.75
CA GLU A 259 11.55 -19.09 -13.20
C GLU A 259 10.27 -18.77 -14.00
N LEU A 260 9.10 -19.13 -13.47
CA LEU A 260 7.81 -18.85 -14.08
C LEU A 260 7.51 -17.35 -14.12
N VAL A 261 7.78 -16.62 -13.04
CA VAL A 261 7.59 -15.16 -12.97
C VAL A 261 8.58 -14.46 -13.90
N ALA A 262 9.86 -14.83 -13.84
CA ALA A 262 10.89 -14.28 -14.72
C ALA A 262 10.56 -14.51 -16.20
N ASP A 263 10.08 -15.69 -16.57
CA ASP A 263 9.67 -15.99 -17.94
C ASP A 263 8.40 -15.24 -18.35
N CYS A 264 7.43 -15.06 -17.45
CA CYS A 264 6.26 -14.23 -17.67
C CYS A 264 6.66 -12.79 -18.01
N LEU A 265 7.47 -12.14 -17.16
CA LEU A 265 7.92 -10.76 -17.36
C LEU A 265 8.74 -10.61 -18.64
N ARG A 266 9.58 -11.59 -18.97
CA ARG A 266 10.33 -11.63 -20.23
C ARG A 266 9.38 -11.61 -21.43
N ASN A 267 8.34 -12.44 -21.42
CA ASN A 267 7.37 -12.50 -22.51
C ASN A 267 6.51 -11.23 -22.61
N LEU A 268 6.10 -10.66 -21.47
CA LEU A 268 5.43 -9.35 -21.43
C LEU A 268 6.29 -8.26 -22.08
N HIS A 269 7.57 -8.18 -21.68
CA HIS A 269 8.50 -7.18 -22.20
C HIS A 269 8.77 -7.36 -23.70
N MET A 270 8.89 -8.60 -24.16
CA MET A 270 9.15 -8.93 -25.56
C MET A 270 7.94 -8.64 -26.46
N LYS A 271 6.74 -9.04 -26.04
CA LYS A 271 5.54 -9.09 -26.91
C LYS A 271 4.58 -7.93 -26.71
N HIS A 272 4.36 -7.48 -25.46
CA HIS A 272 3.21 -6.64 -25.11
C HIS A 272 3.59 -5.17 -24.86
N GLY A 273 4.75 -4.92 -24.26
CA GLY A 273 5.33 -3.59 -24.24
C GLY A 273 6.37 -3.35 -23.17
N LEU A 274 6.61 -2.09 -22.83
CA LEU A 274 7.61 -1.77 -21.83
C LEU A 274 7.08 -2.21 -20.47
N VAL A 275 7.81 -3.10 -19.81
CA VAL A 275 7.53 -3.52 -18.43
C VAL A 275 8.45 -2.72 -17.52
N LYS A 276 7.86 -1.88 -16.68
CA LYS A 276 8.53 -1.26 -15.55
C LYS A 276 8.32 -2.14 -14.33
N PHE A 277 9.40 -2.71 -13.82
CA PHE A 277 9.39 -3.51 -12.61
C PHE A 277 9.35 -2.58 -11.39
N LEU A 278 8.41 -2.80 -10.47
CA LEU A 278 8.26 -2.01 -9.25
C LEU A 278 8.74 -2.76 -8.00
N GLY A 279 9.22 -4.00 -8.11
CA GLY A 279 9.76 -4.76 -6.99
C GLY A 279 9.09 -6.13 -6.83
N SER A 280 9.84 -7.04 -6.21
CA SER A 280 9.35 -8.29 -5.65
C SER A 280 9.66 -8.26 -4.16
N TYR A 281 8.65 -8.53 -3.32
CA TYR A 281 8.72 -8.29 -1.89
C TYR A 281 7.79 -9.24 -1.13
N PRO A 282 8.04 -9.46 0.18
CA PRO A 282 7.18 -10.31 1.00
C PRO A 282 5.74 -9.79 0.99
N ALA A 283 4.77 -10.68 0.76
CA ALA A 283 3.35 -10.37 0.85
C ALA A 283 2.90 -10.37 2.31
N GLU A 284 1.95 -9.50 2.66
CA GLU A 284 1.31 -9.51 3.97
C GLU A 284 0.25 -10.63 3.97
N HIS A 285 0.54 -11.74 4.68
CA HIS A 285 -0.32 -12.91 4.94
C HIS A 285 -1.44 -13.23 3.92
N ASP A 286 -1.28 -14.30 3.11
CA ASP A 286 -2.40 -15.16 2.70
C ASP A 286 -1.99 -16.62 2.44
N ASN A 287 -2.97 -17.52 2.65
CA ASN A 287 -2.97 -19.00 2.71
C ASN A 287 -2.60 -19.72 1.39
N GLY A 288 -1.58 -19.27 0.69
CA GLY A 288 -1.18 -19.84 -0.61
C GLY A 288 -0.21 -21.01 -0.53
N ASP A 289 -0.07 -21.69 0.62
CA ASP A 289 0.92 -22.76 0.82
C ASP A 289 0.60 -24.02 0.00
N GLU A 290 -0.66 -24.47 0.03
CA GLU A 290 -1.04 -25.78 -0.53
C GLU A 290 -0.98 -25.79 -2.07
N ILE A 291 -1.51 -24.76 -2.73
CA ILE A 291 -1.56 -24.69 -4.21
C ILE A 291 -0.15 -24.58 -4.81
N ARG A 292 0.78 -23.93 -4.11
CA ARG A 292 2.15 -23.65 -4.59
C ARG A 292 3.09 -24.83 -4.41
N SER A 293 2.93 -25.59 -3.32
CA SER A 293 3.65 -26.85 -3.06
C SER A 293 3.41 -27.88 -4.17
N GLU A 294 2.15 -28.04 -4.59
CA GLU A 294 1.78 -28.97 -5.66
C GLU A 294 2.33 -28.53 -7.02
N ALA A 295 2.22 -27.24 -7.35
CA ALA A 295 2.78 -26.68 -8.58
C ALA A 295 4.31 -26.83 -8.65
N SER A 296 5.02 -26.57 -7.54
CA SER A 296 6.48 -26.68 -7.48
C SER A 296 6.98 -28.12 -7.66
N THR A 297 6.24 -29.11 -7.14
CA THR A 297 6.59 -30.53 -7.30
C THR A 297 6.41 -30.98 -8.75
N ALA A 298 5.28 -30.62 -9.38
CA ALA A 298 5.01 -30.95 -10.78
C ALA A 298 6.04 -30.31 -11.73
N THR A 299 6.49 -29.08 -11.44
CA THR A 299 7.54 -28.40 -12.21
C THR A 299 8.88 -29.14 -12.12
N LEU A 300 9.32 -29.53 -10.93
CA LEU A 300 10.58 -30.28 -10.74
C LEU A 300 10.57 -31.62 -11.49
N GLU A 301 9.45 -32.34 -11.46
CA GLU A 301 9.28 -33.58 -12.23
C GLU A 301 9.36 -33.33 -13.75
N ALA A 302 8.70 -32.28 -14.23
CA ALA A 302 8.72 -31.90 -15.64
C ALA A 302 10.13 -31.48 -16.11
N ASP A 303 10.87 -30.73 -15.29
CA ASP A 303 12.24 -30.31 -15.60
C ASP A 303 13.21 -31.50 -15.62
N SER A 304 13.09 -32.42 -14.66
CA SER A 304 13.89 -33.64 -14.65
C SER A 304 13.62 -34.51 -15.88
N TRP A 305 12.35 -34.63 -16.28
CA TRP A 305 11.96 -35.33 -17.50
C TRP A 305 12.51 -34.66 -18.77
N LEU A 306 12.41 -33.32 -18.87
CA LEU A 306 12.96 -32.56 -19.99
C LEU A 306 14.48 -32.64 -20.08
N ALA A 307 15.18 -32.58 -18.95
CA ALA A 307 16.63 -32.77 -18.88
C ALA A 307 17.01 -34.16 -19.42
N GLY A 308 16.29 -35.21 -19.00
CA GLY A 308 16.50 -36.57 -19.50
C GLY A 308 16.25 -36.75 -21.01
N LEU A 309 15.35 -35.96 -21.60
CA LEU A 309 15.17 -35.93 -23.06
C LEU A 309 16.29 -35.17 -23.78
N ARG A 310 16.76 -34.06 -23.21
CA ARG A 310 17.87 -33.25 -23.77
C ARG A 310 19.17 -34.03 -23.78
N ASP A 311 19.42 -34.87 -22.78
CA ASP A 311 20.59 -35.73 -22.70
C ASP A 311 20.62 -36.81 -23.81
N GLN A 312 19.49 -37.07 -24.48
CA GLN A 312 19.40 -38.00 -25.61
C GLN A 312 19.70 -37.34 -26.96
N ILE A 313 19.91 -36.03 -26.99
CA ILE A 313 20.29 -35.32 -28.21
C ILE A 313 21.69 -35.79 -28.61
N SER A 314 21.74 -36.58 -29.67
CA SER A 314 23.01 -37.02 -30.27
C SER A 314 23.61 -35.84 -31.04
N VAL A 315 24.85 -35.47 -30.70
CA VAL A 315 25.65 -34.44 -31.39
C VAL A 315 26.24 -34.99 -32.68
#